data_AF-A0A1S3PTQ6-F1
#
_entry.id   AF-A0A1S3PTQ6-F1
#
_cell.length_a   1.000
_cell.length_b   1.000
_cell.length_c   1.000
_cell.angle_alpha   90.00
_cell.angle_beta   90.00
_cell.angle_gamma   90.00
#
_symmetry.space_group_name_H-M   'P 1'
#
loop_
_entity.id
_entity.type
_entity.pdbx_description
1 polymer ?
#
loop_
_entity_poly.entity_id
_entity_poly.type
_entity_poly.pdbx_seq_one_letter_code
_entity_poly.pdbx_strand_id
1 'polypeptide(L)'
;MFTNGFLKNSLPGMSKKNIGDFMLRKAVVLKYAKKKKEKKNKKRAKGLNAKQRREMKVFQLKPEHQKYELFLPLHELWKQYIRDLCNGLKPESNPQTIQQRLLKADFHGAILTVARSKCPSYVGTTGILVQEMKHVFKIITKEDRLKVIPKRNSVFAVEIDGFVSHIYGSKFELRSSERSAKKFKVKGTIDL
;
A
#
# COMPACT_ATOMS: atom_id res chain seq x y z
N MET A 1 -53.76 21.20 6.52
CA MET A 1 -54.13 21.99 7.72
C MET A 1 -52.97 22.81 8.30
N PHE A 2 -51.71 22.34 8.25
CA PHE A 2 -50.56 23.04 8.86
C PHE A 2 -50.28 24.44 8.29
N THR A 3 -50.25 24.61 6.96
CA THR A 3 -49.91 25.89 6.31
C THR A 3 -50.91 27.01 6.59
N ASN A 4 -52.20 26.70 6.68
CA ASN A 4 -53.26 27.68 6.97
C ASN A 4 -53.19 28.17 8.43
N GLY A 5 -52.95 27.26 9.39
CA GLY A 5 -52.75 27.62 10.79
C GLY A 5 -51.50 28.50 11.00
N PHE A 6 -50.39 28.14 10.33
CA PHE A 6 -49.16 28.93 10.37
C PHE A 6 -49.35 30.35 9.83
N LEU A 7 -49.96 30.52 8.65
CA LEU A 7 -50.14 31.84 8.05
C LEU A 7 -51.07 32.74 8.88
N LYS A 8 -52.10 32.18 9.51
CA LYS A 8 -53.00 32.93 10.40
C LYS A 8 -52.29 33.45 11.65
N ASN A 9 -51.38 32.66 12.22
CA ASN A 9 -50.64 33.05 13.42
C ASN A 9 -49.49 34.02 13.10
N SER A 10 -48.86 33.89 11.93
CA SER A 10 -47.72 34.72 11.53
C SER A 10 -48.11 36.05 10.87
N LEU A 11 -49.38 36.23 10.45
CA LEU A 11 -49.88 37.46 9.80
C LEU A 11 -51.17 37.98 10.47
N PRO A 12 -51.10 38.48 11.72
CA PRO A 12 -52.28 38.82 12.52
C PRO A 12 -53.08 40.04 11.99
N GLY A 13 -52.49 40.88 11.14
CA GLY A 13 -53.15 42.06 10.56
C GLY A 13 -53.92 41.79 9.25
N MET A 14 -53.93 40.55 8.73
CA MET A 14 -54.48 40.26 7.41
C MET A 14 -55.83 39.53 7.50
N SER A 15 -56.84 40.02 6.77
CA SER A 15 -58.17 39.41 6.72
C SER A 15 -58.12 37.95 6.26
N LYS A 16 -58.91 37.07 6.90
CA LYS A 16 -58.99 35.64 6.60
C LYS A 16 -59.32 35.35 5.13
N LYS A 17 -60.07 36.24 4.45
CA LYS A 17 -60.38 36.12 3.02
C LYS A 17 -59.14 36.32 2.14
N ASN A 18 -58.26 37.24 2.50
CA ASN A 18 -57.04 37.55 1.74
C ASN A 18 -55.99 36.43 1.87
N ILE A 19 -55.88 35.80 3.06
CA ILE A 19 -55.03 34.62 3.26
C ILE A 19 -55.50 33.44 2.40
N GLY A 20 -56.83 33.30 2.23
CA GLY A 20 -57.43 32.32 1.33
C GLY A 20 -57.05 32.57 -0.14
N ASP A 21 -57.16 33.82 -0.61
CA ASP A 21 -56.76 34.21 -1.97
C ASP A 21 -55.26 33.98 -2.23
N PHE A 22 -54.41 34.28 -1.26
CA PHE A 22 -52.97 34.07 -1.38
C PHE A 22 -52.60 32.58 -1.52
N MET A 23 -53.35 31.68 -0.87
CA MET A 23 -53.17 30.24 -1.02
C MET A 23 -53.70 29.69 -2.36
N LEU A 24 -54.65 30.39 -3.00
CA LEU A 24 -55.15 30.03 -4.34
C LEU A 24 -54.15 30.41 -5.45
N ARG A 25 -53.27 31.38 -5.21
CA ARG A 25 -52.21 31.75 -6.16
C ARG A 25 -51.19 30.62 -6.28
N LYS A 26 -51.27 29.89 -7.38
CA LYS A 26 -50.36 28.79 -7.72
C LYS A 26 -48.93 29.35 -7.80
N ALA A 27 -48.09 29.00 -6.83
CA ALA A 27 -46.69 29.43 -6.83
C ALA A 27 -46.00 28.97 -8.13
N VAL A 28 -45.52 29.93 -8.92
CA VAL A 28 -44.74 29.64 -10.13
C VAL A 28 -43.35 29.20 -9.67
N VAL A 29 -43.14 27.89 -9.57
CA VAL A 29 -41.81 27.33 -9.30
C VAL A 29 -40.95 27.52 -10.55
N LEU A 30 -40.20 28.62 -10.59
CA LEU A 30 -39.17 28.84 -11.61
C LEU A 30 -38.14 27.70 -11.49
N LYS A 31 -38.12 26.80 -12.47
CA LYS A 31 -37.18 25.68 -12.54
C LYS A 31 -35.76 26.23 -12.73
N TYR A 32 -35.05 26.48 -11.63
CA TYR A 32 -33.63 26.82 -11.67
C TYR A 32 -32.84 25.60 -12.14
N ALA A 33 -32.54 25.55 -13.44
CA ALA A 33 -31.70 24.50 -14.02
C ALA A 33 -30.21 24.85 -13.80
N LYS A 34 -29.57 24.20 -12.82
CA LYS A 34 -28.14 24.34 -12.55
C LYS A 34 -27.36 23.89 -13.81
N LYS A 35 -26.69 24.81 -14.52
CA LYS A 35 -25.82 24.48 -15.66
C LYS A 35 -24.82 23.40 -15.23
N LYS A 36 -24.93 22.20 -15.82
CA LYS A 36 -24.00 21.09 -15.59
C LYS A 36 -22.63 21.54 -16.12
N LYS A 37 -21.66 21.78 -15.25
CA LYS A 37 -20.27 22.00 -15.67
C LYS A 37 -19.82 20.77 -16.46
N GLU A 38 -19.45 20.95 -17.72
CA GLU A 38 -18.84 19.88 -18.52
C GLU A 38 -17.57 19.42 -17.81
N LYS A 39 -17.57 18.15 -17.38
CA LYS A 39 -16.37 17.51 -16.84
C LYS A 39 -15.38 17.36 -18.00
N LYS A 40 -14.49 18.34 -18.18
CA LYS A 40 -13.31 18.16 -19.03
C LYS A 40 -12.57 16.93 -18.50
N ASN A 41 -12.54 15.86 -19.28
CA ASN A 41 -11.69 14.70 -19.01
C ASN A 41 -10.24 15.18 -19.02
N LYS A 42 -9.71 15.55 -17.85
CA LYS A 42 -8.27 15.79 -17.67
C LYS A 42 -7.59 14.46 -17.97
N LYS A 43 -7.07 14.31 -19.20
CA LYS A 43 -6.22 13.18 -19.56
C LYS A 43 -5.07 13.20 -18.57
N ARG A 44 -5.04 12.23 -17.65
CA ARG A 44 -3.92 12.07 -16.72
C ARG A 44 -2.64 12.00 -17.56
N ALA A 45 -1.59 12.71 -17.15
CA ALA A 45 -0.31 12.65 -17.83
C ALA A 45 0.05 11.18 -18.06
N LYS A 46 0.26 10.78 -19.32
CA LYS A 46 0.72 9.42 -19.64
C LYS A 46 2.12 9.30 -19.03
N GLY A 47 2.24 8.48 -17.98
CA GLY A 47 3.54 8.15 -17.41
C GLY A 47 4.42 7.43 -18.43
N LEU A 48 5.69 7.27 -18.08
CA LEU A 48 6.68 6.59 -18.93
C LEU A 48 6.21 5.18 -19.32
N ASN A 49 6.26 4.88 -20.62
CA ASN A 49 6.01 3.55 -21.16
C ASN A 49 7.14 2.57 -20.74
N ALA A 50 6.88 1.26 -20.79
CA ALA A 50 7.84 0.22 -20.45
C ALA A 50 9.15 0.34 -21.24
N LYS A 51 9.10 0.69 -22.54
CA LYS A 51 10.29 0.93 -23.37
C LYS A 51 11.13 2.08 -22.80
N GLN A 52 10.50 3.23 -22.53
CA GLN A 52 11.16 4.42 -21.95
C GLN A 52 11.77 4.13 -20.58
N ARG A 53 11.08 3.37 -19.72
CA ARG A 53 11.62 2.98 -18.40
C ARG A 53 12.86 2.09 -18.48
N ARG A 54 12.95 1.21 -19.50
CA ARG A 54 14.13 0.36 -19.72
C ARG A 54 15.30 1.19 -20.24
N GLU A 55 15.03 2.07 -21.20
CA GLU A 55 16.02 2.97 -21.78
C GLU A 55 16.63 3.91 -20.74
N MET A 56 15.79 4.49 -19.88
CA MET A 56 16.26 5.33 -18.76
C MET A 56 16.80 4.55 -17.56
N LYS A 57 16.86 3.21 -17.63
CA LYS A 57 17.43 2.34 -16.59
C LYS A 57 16.93 2.69 -15.17
N VAL A 58 15.66 3.07 -15.03
CA VAL A 58 15.07 3.66 -13.81
C VAL A 58 15.25 2.78 -12.56
N PHE A 59 15.44 1.47 -12.74
CA PHE A 59 15.60 0.49 -11.67
C PHE A 59 17.02 -0.08 -11.56
N GLN A 60 17.99 0.48 -12.27
CA GLN A 60 19.40 0.12 -12.15
C GLN A 60 20.08 1.11 -11.21
N LEU A 61 20.66 0.61 -10.13
CA LEU A 61 21.50 1.43 -9.28
C LEU A 61 22.83 1.65 -9.99
N LYS A 62 23.30 2.90 -10.02
CA LYS A 62 24.66 3.22 -10.48
C LYS A 62 25.67 2.45 -9.61
N PRO A 63 26.78 1.95 -10.18
CA PRO A 63 27.80 1.23 -9.43
C PRO A 63 28.32 2.02 -8.20
N GLU A 64 28.43 3.34 -8.32
CA GLU A 64 28.83 4.26 -7.24
C GLU A 64 27.98 4.13 -5.97
N HIS A 65 26.70 3.79 -6.12
CA HIS A 65 25.73 3.69 -5.02
C HIS A 65 25.52 2.24 -4.56
N GLN A 66 26.27 1.28 -5.09
CA GLN A 66 26.17 -0.14 -4.70
C GLN A 66 27.10 -0.48 -3.52
N LYS A 67 27.23 0.44 -2.56
CA LYS A 67 27.99 0.19 -1.33
C LYS A 67 27.06 -0.25 -0.21
N TYR A 68 27.38 -1.35 0.44
CA TYR A 68 26.62 -1.92 1.55
C TYR A 68 26.42 -0.91 2.68
N GLU A 69 27.47 -0.14 2.99
CA GLU A 69 27.46 0.87 4.06
C GLU A 69 26.38 1.95 3.87
N LEU A 70 26.12 2.34 2.61
CA LEU A 70 25.07 3.33 2.31
C LEU A 70 23.66 2.84 2.66
N PHE A 71 23.46 1.52 2.76
CA PHE A 71 22.18 0.91 3.11
C PHE A 71 22.05 0.59 4.59
N LEU A 72 23.10 0.78 5.41
CA LEU A 72 23.00 0.57 6.86
C LEU A 72 21.98 1.49 7.54
N PRO A 73 21.90 2.80 7.22
CA PRO A 73 20.86 3.68 7.78
C PRO A 73 19.45 3.22 7.37
N LEU A 74 19.30 2.68 6.16
CA LEU A 74 18.03 2.13 5.69
C LEU A 74 17.62 0.90 6.51
N HIS A 75 18.59 0.06 6.88
CA HIS A 75 18.34 -1.08 7.74
C HIS A 75 17.92 -0.67 9.14
N GLU A 76 18.55 0.35 9.73
CA GLU A 76 18.17 0.83 11.06
C GLU A 76 16.76 1.44 11.07
N LEU A 77 16.41 2.23 10.03
CA LEU A 77 15.05 2.73 9.83
C LEU A 77 14.04 1.58 9.73
N TRP A 78 14.40 0.52 9.01
CA TRP A 78 13.54 -0.64 8.86
C TRP A 78 13.31 -1.39 10.18
N LYS A 79 14.33 -1.51 11.06
CA LYS A 79 14.16 -2.09 12.40
C LYS A 79 13.16 -1.28 13.22
N GLN A 80 13.30 0.05 13.25
CA GLN A 80 12.39 0.95 13.96
C GLN A 80 10.96 0.78 13.44
N TYR A 81 10.79 0.78 12.11
CA TYR A 81 9.50 0.53 11.47
C TYR A 81 8.86 -0.79 11.91
N ILE A 82 9.60 -1.90 11.95
CA ILE A 82 9.03 -3.18 12.38
C ILE A 82 8.71 -3.19 13.89
N ARG A 83 9.54 -2.57 14.72
CA ARG A 83 9.26 -2.42 16.16
C ARG A 83 7.93 -1.70 16.38
N ASP A 84 7.73 -0.58 15.69
CA ASP A 84 6.49 0.19 15.75
C ASP A 84 5.31 -0.62 15.19
N LEU A 85 5.52 -1.30 14.05
CA LEU A 85 4.49 -2.12 13.41
C LEU A 85 4.06 -3.28 14.29
N CYS A 86 4.96 -3.91 15.05
CA CYS A 86 4.65 -5.06 15.90
C CYS A 86 4.34 -4.67 17.35
N ASN A 87 4.33 -3.38 17.70
CA ASN A 87 4.20 -2.86 19.07
C ASN A 87 5.25 -3.45 20.04
N GLY A 88 6.47 -3.65 19.56
CA GLY A 88 7.52 -4.38 20.26
C GLY A 88 7.39 -5.88 20.09
N LEU A 89 8.45 -6.52 19.59
CA LEU A 89 8.56 -7.97 19.51
C LEU A 89 8.91 -8.49 20.92
N LYS A 90 7.89 -8.79 21.72
CA LYS A 90 8.04 -9.46 23.01
C LYS A 90 7.77 -10.96 22.84
N PRO A 91 8.38 -11.83 23.66
CA PRO A 91 8.11 -13.27 23.62
C PRO A 91 6.62 -13.63 23.77
N GLU A 92 5.90 -12.82 24.54
CA GLU A 92 4.44 -12.96 24.80
C GLU A 92 3.55 -12.52 23.64
N SER A 93 4.12 -11.92 22.58
CA SER A 93 3.34 -11.40 21.46
C SER A 93 2.78 -12.54 20.61
N ASN A 94 1.48 -12.49 20.31
CA ASN A 94 0.81 -13.51 19.51
C ASN A 94 1.47 -13.68 18.12
N PRO A 95 2.04 -14.86 17.80
CA PRO A 95 2.74 -15.11 16.54
C PRO A 95 1.87 -14.93 15.30
N GLN A 96 0.58 -15.30 15.36
CA GLN A 96 -0.35 -15.16 14.25
C GLN A 96 -0.59 -13.68 13.92
N THR A 97 -0.70 -12.82 14.93
CA THR A 97 -0.87 -11.38 14.73
C THR A 97 0.38 -10.78 14.06
N ILE A 98 1.57 -11.14 14.53
CA ILE A 98 2.84 -10.70 13.94
C ILE A 98 2.93 -11.16 12.47
N GLN A 99 2.60 -12.42 12.19
CA GLN A 99 2.59 -12.97 10.84
C GLN A 99 1.69 -12.16 9.90
N GLN A 100 0.47 -11.82 10.33
CA GLN A 100 -0.47 -11.04 9.51
C GLN A 100 0.05 -9.62 9.21
N ARG A 101 0.77 -9.00 10.17
CA ARG A 101 1.40 -7.70 9.98
C ARG A 101 2.58 -7.79 9.02
N LEU A 102 3.47 -8.75 9.23
CA LEU A 102 4.62 -9.02 8.35
C LEU A 102 4.20 -9.35 6.91
N LEU A 103 3.08 -10.06 6.71
CA LEU A 103 2.56 -10.34 5.38
C LEU A 103 2.23 -9.08 4.56
N LYS A 104 1.92 -7.95 5.21
CA LYS A 104 1.60 -6.67 4.53
C LYS A 104 2.72 -5.64 4.64
N ALA A 105 3.69 -5.89 5.50
CA ALA A 105 4.80 -5.00 5.78
C ALA A 105 5.69 -4.79 4.55
N ASP A 106 6.44 -3.70 4.59
CA ASP A 106 7.56 -3.48 3.68
C ASP A 106 8.84 -4.14 4.23
N PHE A 107 9.64 -4.72 3.33
CA PHE A 107 10.91 -5.39 3.62
C PHE A 107 12.11 -4.68 2.98
N HIS A 108 11.93 -3.55 2.31
CA HIS A 108 13.08 -2.74 1.85
C HIS A 108 13.91 -2.31 3.07
N GLY A 109 15.21 -2.63 3.07
CA GLY A 109 16.10 -2.44 4.22
C GLY A 109 16.20 -3.64 5.17
N ALA A 110 15.40 -4.69 4.98
CA ALA A 110 15.53 -5.92 5.76
C ALA A 110 16.81 -6.67 5.42
N ILE A 111 17.50 -7.20 6.43
CA ILE A 111 18.57 -8.19 6.20
C ILE A 111 17.89 -9.53 5.92
N LEU A 112 18.17 -10.08 4.74
CA LEU A 112 17.64 -11.36 4.28
C LEU A 112 18.78 -12.37 4.15
N THR A 113 18.55 -13.57 4.64
CA THR A 113 19.42 -14.73 4.44
C THR A 113 18.66 -15.81 3.67
N VAL A 114 19.24 -16.35 2.60
CA VAL A 114 18.62 -17.48 1.89
C VAL A 114 18.81 -18.76 2.72
N ALA A 115 17.75 -19.17 3.44
CA ALA A 115 17.78 -20.36 4.27
C ALA A 115 17.70 -21.65 3.44
N ARG A 116 16.85 -21.65 2.41
CA ARG A 116 16.67 -22.79 1.49
C ARG A 116 16.38 -22.27 0.09
N SER A 117 16.88 -22.95 -0.93
CA SER A 117 16.53 -22.68 -2.32
C SER A 117 16.72 -23.94 -3.14
N LYS A 118 15.92 -24.10 -4.21
CA LYS A 118 16.13 -25.17 -5.19
C LYS A 118 17.53 -25.13 -5.82
N CYS A 119 18.12 -23.94 -5.92
CA CYS A 119 19.49 -23.78 -6.40
C CYS A 119 20.44 -23.62 -5.20
N PRO A 120 21.34 -24.60 -4.95
CA PRO A 120 22.26 -24.55 -3.81
C PRO A 120 23.17 -23.32 -3.81
N SER A 121 23.50 -22.78 -4.98
CA SER A 121 24.36 -21.60 -5.14
C SER A 121 23.81 -20.32 -4.47
N TYR A 122 22.50 -20.25 -4.21
CA TYR A 122 21.90 -19.11 -3.52
C TYR A 122 21.87 -19.28 -2.00
N VAL A 123 21.90 -20.52 -1.49
CA VAL A 123 21.77 -20.83 -0.06
C VAL A 123 22.93 -20.19 0.72
N GLY A 124 22.63 -19.61 1.88
CA GLY A 124 23.60 -18.89 2.71
C GLY A 124 23.90 -17.47 2.27
N THR A 125 23.41 -17.02 1.10
CA THR A 125 23.60 -15.63 0.69
C THR A 125 22.84 -14.71 1.64
N THR A 126 23.57 -13.77 2.24
CA THR A 126 23.03 -12.77 3.19
C THR A 126 23.24 -11.36 2.66
N GLY A 127 22.25 -10.49 2.83
CA GLY A 127 22.36 -9.10 2.42
C GLY A 127 21.13 -8.26 2.71
N ILE A 128 21.25 -6.94 2.55
CA ILE A 128 20.15 -6.00 2.75
C ILE A 128 19.27 -5.97 1.49
N LEU A 129 17.96 -6.08 1.63
CA LEU A 129 17.02 -5.98 0.52
C LEU A 129 16.94 -4.52 0.02
N VAL A 130 17.47 -4.27 -1.17
CA VAL A 130 17.45 -2.96 -1.81
C VAL A 130 16.19 -2.78 -2.65
N GLN A 131 15.79 -3.81 -3.39
CA GLN A 131 14.64 -3.73 -4.28
C GLN A 131 13.83 -5.02 -4.28
N GLU A 132 12.55 -4.88 -3.96
CA GLU A 132 11.57 -5.92 -4.18
C GLU A 132 10.92 -5.77 -5.56
N MET A 133 11.10 -6.78 -6.41
CA MET A 133 10.39 -6.90 -7.69
C MET A 133 9.33 -7.99 -7.60
N LYS A 134 8.60 -8.23 -8.69
CA LYS A 134 7.52 -9.23 -8.73
C LYS A 134 8.06 -10.64 -8.38
N HIS A 135 9.04 -11.14 -9.12
CA HIS A 135 9.55 -12.51 -8.96
C HIS A 135 10.94 -12.61 -8.36
N VAL A 136 11.60 -11.47 -8.09
CA VAL A 136 12.99 -11.44 -7.62
C VAL A 136 13.16 -10.45 -6.48
N PHE A 137 14.13 -10.76 -5.62
CA PHE A 137 14.69 -9.85 -4.63
C PHE A 137 16.08 -9.42 -5.08
N LYS A 138 16.37 -8.12 -5.05
CA LYS A 138 17.73 -7.63 -5.22
C LYS A 138 18.30 -7.28 -3.85
N ILE A 139 19.35 -7.99 -3.46
CA ILE A 139 20.02 -7.78 -2.18
C ILE A 139 21.44 -7.26 -2.40
N ILE A 140 21.89 -6.37 -1.53
CA ILE A 140 23.29 -5.94 -1.50
C ILE A 140 24.02 -6.76 -0.44
N THR A 141 25.11 -7.40 -0.84
CA THR A 141 25.97 -8.19 0.05
C THR A 141 27.03 -7.31 0.70
N LYS A 142 27.68 -7.80 1.76
CA LYS A 142 28.81 -7.09 2.41
C LYS A 142 30.02 -6.89 1.48
N GLU A 143 30.10 -7.62 0.37
CA GLU A 143 31.11 -7.47 -0.68
C GLU A 143 30.80 -6.35 -1.68
N ASP A 144 29.84 -5.46 -1.37
CA ASP A 144 29.36 -4.39 -2.28
C ASP A 144 28.83 -4.93 -3.63
N ARG A 145 28.37 -6.18 -3.64
CA ARG A 145 27.81 -6.85 -4.82
C ARG A 145 26.31 -6.97 -4.72
N LEU A 146 25.61 -6.45 -5.72
CA LEU A 146 24.17 -6.59 -5.87
C LEU A 146 23.83 -7.98 -6.46
N LYS A 147 23.20 -8.83 -5.66
CA LYS A 147 22.73 -10.15 -6.09
C LYS A 147 21.23 -10.13 -6.35
N VAL A 148 20.81 -10.80 -7.42
CA VAL A 148 19.39 -10.95 -7.79
C VAL A 148 18.97 -12.39 -7.51
N ILE A 149 18.07 -12.59 -6.56
CA ILE A 149 17.64 -13.91 -6.11
C ILE A 149 16.17 -14.12 -6.49
N PRO A 150 15.83 -15.23 -7.18
CA PRO A 150 14.45 -15.57 -7.47
C PRO A 150 13.69 -15.95 -6.20
N LYS A 151 12.46 -15.42 -6.07
CA LYS A 151 11.57 -15.73 -4.94
C LYS A 151 10.98 -17.14 -5.03
N ARG A 152 10.75 -17.62 -6.26
CA ARG A 152 10.18 -18.95 -6.49
C ARG A 152 11.12 -20.03 -5.94
N ASN A 153 10.56 -20.99 -5.20
CA ASN A 153 11.28 -22.11 -4.60
C ASN A 153 12.48 -21.68 -3.73
N SER A 154 12.36 -20.53 -3.06
CA SER A 154 13.34 -20.03 -2.11
C SER A 154 12.65 -19.64 -0.80
N VAL A 155 13.33 -19.88 0.31
CA VAL A 155 12.97 -19.45 1.66
C VAL A 155 14.00 -18.46 2.15
N PHE A 156 13.52 -17.31 2.60
CA PHE A 156 14.33 -16.24 3.14
C PHE A 156 14.11 -16.16 4.65
N ALA A 157 15.17 -16.22 5.43
CA ALA A 157 15.14 -15.90 6.85
C ALA A 157 15.37 -14.40 7.03
N VAL A 158 14.58 -13.80 7.91
CA VAL A 158 14.66 -12.40 8.29
C VAL A 158 14.85 -12.33 9.80
N GLU A 159 15.91 -11.67 10.24
CA GLU A 159 16.24 -11.52 11.64
C GLU A 159 15.83 -10.13 12.15
N ILE A 160 15.07 -10.08 13.24
CA ILE A 160 14.55 -8.84 13.84
C ILE A 160 14.54 -8.99 15.35
N ASP A 161 15.35 -8.22 16.07
CA ASP A 161 15.40 -8.18 17.54
C ASP A 161 15.43 -9.58 18.21
N GLY A 162 16.22 -10.50 17.66
CA GLY A 162 16.35 -11.88 18.16
C GLY A 162 15.29 -12.87 17.66
N PHE A 163 14.28 -12.41 16.91
CA PHE A 163 13.31 -13.27 16.24
C PHE A 163 13.74 -13.57 14.80
N VAL A 164 13.66 -14.84 14.42
CA VAL A 164 13.92 -15.29 13.04
C VAL A 164 12.60 -15.66 12.37
N SER A 165 12.17 -14.84 11.42
CA SER A 165 10.97 -15.08 10.61
C SER A 165 11.33 -15.68 9.26
N HIS A 166 10.68 -16.79 8.90
CA HIS A 166 10.86 -17.44 7.60
C HIS A 166 9.80 -16.98 6.60
N ILE A 167 10.26 -16.41 5.49
CA ILE A 167 9.44 -15.95 4.38
C ILE A 167 9.59 -16.92 3.21
N TYR A 168 8.49 -17.54 2.83
CA TYR A 168 8.43 -18.38 1.64
C TYR A 168 8.22 -17.49 0.40
N GLY A 169 9.25 -17.42 -0.45
CA GLY A 169 9.25 -16.53 -1.59
C GLY A 169 8.17 -16.86 -2.64
N SER A 170 7.73 -18.11 -2.73
CA SER A 170 6.62 -18.53 -3.61
C SER A 170 5.30 -17.81 -3.30
N LYS A 171 5.11 -17.37 -2.05
CA LYS A 171 3.93 -16.59 -1.63
C LYS A 171 4.15 -15.08 -1.77
N PHE A 172 5.37 -14.64 -2.03
CA PHE A 172 5.80 -13.25 -2.13
C PHE A 172 6.03 -12.80 -3.59
N GLU A 173 5.44 -13.47 -4.58
CA GLU A 173 5.59 -13.13 -6.01
C GLU A 173 4.87 -11.84 -6.46
N LEU A 174 4.33 -11.07 -5.53
CA LEU A 174 3.75 -9.75 -5.80
C LEU A 174 4.77 -8.66 -5.48
N ARG A 175 4.62 -7.50 -6.12
CA ARG A 175 5.35 -6.29 -5.71
C ARG A 175 4.85 -5.85 -4.32
N SER A 176 5.70 -5.19 -3.56
CA SER A 176 5.40 -4.67 -2.21
C SER A 176 4.09 -3.87 -2.21
N SER A 177 3.94 -2.94 -3.17
CA SER A 177 2.73 -2.11 -3.32
C SER A 177 1.46 -2.92 -3.57
N GLU A 178 1.57 -4.04 -4.29
CA GLU A 178 0.43 -4.92 -4.56
C GLU A 178 0.12 -5.82 -3.37
N ARG A 179 1.15 -6.25 -2.63
CA ARG A 179 1.02 -7.10 -1.44
C ARG A 179 0.24 -6.38 -0.34
N SER A 180 0.55 -5.12 -0.08
CA SER A 180 -0.14 -4.35 0.97
C SER A 180 -1.62 -4.09 0.61
N ALA A 181 -1.95 -3.97 -0.67
CA ALA A 181 -3.31 -3.67 -1.14
C ALA A 181 -4.20 -4.91 -1.34
N LYS A 182 -3.64 -6.06 -1.72
CA LYS A 182 -4.42 -7.28 -2.00
C LYS A 182 -4.56 -8.13 -0.74
N LYS A 183 -5.77 -8.66 -0.51
CA LYS A 183 -5.98 -9.69 0.52
C LYS A 183 -5.19 -10.95 0.15
N PHE A 184 -4.31 -11.38 1.05
CA PHE A 184 -3.56 -12.62 0.90
C PHE A 184 -4.54 -13.80 0.86
N LYS A 185 -4.37 -14.70 -0.11
CA LYS A 185 -5.16 -15.94 -0.23
C LYS A 185 -4.24 -17.12 -0.02
N VAL A 186 -4.61 -18.03 0.88
CA VAL A 186 -3.91 -19.30 1.07
C VAL A 186 -4.07 -20.11 -0.22
N LYS A 187 -2.95 -20.48 -0.86
CA LYS A 187 -2.95 -21.25 -2.11
C LYS A 187 -1.92 -22.36 -2.05
N GLY A 188 -2.33 -23.61 -1.83
CA GLY A 188 -1.47 -24.80 -1.91
C GLY A 188 -0.34 -24.88 -0.86
N THR A 189 0.07 -26.11 -0.59
CA THR A 189 1.28 -26.44 0.17
C THR A 189 2.54 -26.03 -0.59
N ILE A 190 3.65 -25.84 0.14
CA ILE A 190 4.92 -25.43 -0.43
C ILE A 190 5.84 -26.65 -0.33
N ASP A 191 6.12 -27.31 -1.46
CA ASP A 191 7.22 -28.26 -1.53
C ASP A 191 8.51 -27.50 -1.75
N LEU A 192 9.52 -27.84 -0.93
CA LEU A 192 10.86 -27.26 -0.95
C LEU A 192 11.86 -28.27 -1.47
#